data_AF-A0A929EAV6-F1
#
_entry.id   AF-A0A929EAV6-F1
#
_cell.length_a   1.000
_cell.length_b   1.000
_cell.length_c   1.000
_cell.angle_alpha   90.00
_cell.angle_beta   90.00
_cell.angle_gamma   90.00
#
_symmetry.space_group_name_H-M   'P 1'
#
loop_
_entity.id
_entity.type
_entity.pdbx_description
1 polymer ?
#
loop_
_entity_poly.entity_id
_entity_poly.type
_entity_poly.pdbx_seq_one_letter_code
_entity_poly.pdbx_strand_id
1 'polypeptide(L)'
;MDDEASYRAASEQYSLLFEHLGLELLQAATNAFQFSEFRVDWPMFFGAPTIGAALLLAPWLKRFYVPSGTQSYRSLFPIGSSPVIDHLLSTENLEIVHQGAYINRNDKITTLTNWPVTYHKLRVCSDKIHMRGLDNCCACHKCHRTMVMLELLDATANYKNFAKKTGPGDYLHWGLLTNLRIKYAVELRYRAFKAGRLGMTFWIQVAIVLRVVKSTIVELIKKILTREQLYKLKRIVYRPESNHKGVE
;
A
#
# COMPACT_ATOMS: atom_id res chain seq x y z
N MET A 1 10.76 -3.92 -16.94
CA MET A 1 9.40 -4.11 -17.49
C MET A 1 8.75 -2.74 -17.49
N ASP A 2 8.19 -2.33 -18.62
CA ASP A 2 7.84 -0.93 -18.90
C ASP A 2 6.68 -0.44 -18.01
N ASP A 3 6.95 0.54 -17.15
CA ASP A 3 5.96 1.16 -16.23
C ASP A 3 4.76 1.70 -17.02
N GLU A 4 5.02 2.17 -18.25
CA GLU A 4 4.02 2.67 -19.19
C GLU A 4 3.04 1.57 -19.61
N ALA A 5 3.52 0.36 -19.92
CA ALA A 5 2.65 -0.76 -20.27
C ALA A 5 1.76 -1.17 -19.09
N SER A 6 2.32 -1.19 -17.88
CA SER A 6 1.56 -1.48 -16.66
C SER A 6 0.52 -0.41 -16.37
N TYR A 7 0.86 0.87 -16.59
CA TYR A 7 -0.05 2.00 -16.48
C TYR A 7 -1.21 1.89 -17.47
N ARG A 8 -0.92 1.66 -18.76
CA ARG A 8 -1.95 1.52 -19.81
C ARG A 8 -2.92 0.38 -19.52
N ALA A 9 -2.41 -0.78 -19.13
CA ALA A 9 -3.23 -1.92 -18.76
C ALA A 9 -4.17 -1.62 -17.56
N ALA A 10 -3.67 -0.87 -16.56
CA ALA A 10 -4.50 -0.45 -15.44
C ALA A 10 -5.54 0.61 -15.86
N SER A 11 -5.13 1.57 -16.68
CA SER A 11 -5.96 2.66 -17.17
C SER A 11 -7.15 2.15 -17.97
N GLU A 12 -6.93 1.27 -18.95
CA GLU A 12 -8.00 0.68 -19.77
C GLU A 12 -9.06 -0.01 -18.88
N GLN A 13 -8.61 -0.79 -17.90
CA GLN A 13 -9.48 -1.50 -16.98
C GLN A 13 -10.28 -0.56 -16.05
N TYR A 14 -9.72 0.60 -15.71
CA TYR A 14 -10.39 1.62 -14.92
C TYR A 14 -11.31 2.51 -15.75
N SER A 15 -10.98 2.83 -17.01
CA SER A 15 -11.86 3.56 -17.93
C SER A 15 -13.20 2.84 -18.07
N LEU A 16 -13.17 1.53 -18.33
CA LEU A 16 -14.38 0.70 -18.43
C LEU A 16 -15.18 0.68 -17.12
N LEU A 17 -14.49 0.67 -15.96
CA LEU A 17 -15.14 0.69 -14.65
C LEU A 17 -15.84 2.02 -14.41
N PHE A 18 -15.16 3.13 -14.66
CA PHE A 18 -15.69 4.47 -14.40
C PHE A 18 -16.80 4.84 -15.39
N GLU A 19 -16.68 4.46 -16.66
CA GLU A 19 -17.76 4.60 -17.65
C GLU A 19 -19.04 3.90 -17.18
N HIS A 20 -18.94 2.66 -16.68
CA HIS A 20 -20.08 1.94 -16.10
C HIS A 20 -20.71 2.64 -14.89
N LEU A 21 -19.91 3.42 -14.15
CA LEU A 21 -20.37 4.23 -13.02
C LEU A 21 -20.89 5.62 -13.43
N GLY A 22 -20.89 5.95 -14.73
CA GLY A 22 -21.22 7.29 -15.22
C GLY A 22 -20.19 8.35 -14.81
N LEU A 23 -18.93 7.95 -14.64
CA LEU A 23 -17.82 8.79 -14.22
C LEU A 23 -16.79 8.92 -15.35
N GLU A 24 -16.31 10.14 -15.56
CA GLU A 24 -15.20 10.42 -16.48
C GLU A 24 -13.86 10.14 -15.80
N LEU A 25 -12.99 9.36 -16.45
CA LEU A 25 -11.63 9.11 -15.97
C LEU A 25 -10.65 10.14 -16.54
N LEU A 26 -10.26 11.11 -15.72
CA LEU A 26 -9.14 12.00 -16.02
C LEU A 26 -7.81 11.34 -15.67
N GLN A 27 -6.96 11.18 -16.67
CA GLN A 27 -5.65 10.53 -16.54
C GLN A 27 -4.54 11.57 -16.39
N ALA A 28 -3.64 11.33 -15.43
CA ALA A 28 -2.43 12.12 -15.24
C ALA A 28 -1.23 11.20 -14.97
N ALA A 29 -0.05 11.64 -15.41
CA ALA A 29 1.22 10.98 -15.17
C ALA A 29 2.24 11.98 -14.61
N THR A 30 3.17 11.51 -13.79
CA THR A 30 4.21 12.35 -13.21
C THR A 30 5.47 11.53 -12.91
N ASN A 31 6.63 12.16 -13.04
CA ASN A 31 7.91 11.61 -12.61
C ASN A 31 8.23 11.93 -11.14
N ALA A 32 7.27 12.45 -10.35
CA ALA A 32 7.50 12.90 -8.97
C ALA A 32 8.16 11.85 -8.07
N PHE A 33 7.85 10.56 -8.28
CA PHE A 33 8.52 9.48 -7.55
C PHE A 33 10.02 9.41 -7.88
N GLN A 34 10.39 9.40 -9.17
CA GLN A 34 11.79 9.38 -9.61
C GLN A 34 12.50 10.67 -9.19
N PHE A 35 11.82 11.81 -9.27
CA PHE A 35 12.34 13.09 -8.81
C PHE A 35 12.67 13.07 -7.30
N SER A 36 11.78 12.49 -6.49
CA SER A 36 11.96 12.40 -5.04
C SER A 36 13.07 11.44 -4.61
N GLU A 37 13.48 10.53 -5.50
CA GLU A 37 14.45 9.50 -5.20
C GLU A 37 15.76 10.13 -4.71
N PHE A 38 16.28 9.62 -3.59
CA PHE A 38 17.47 10.12 -2.88
C PHE A 38 17.39 11.56 -2.34
N ARG A 39 16.24 12.26 -2.48
CA ARG A 39 16.06 13.65 -2.03
C ARG A 39 15.10 13.77 -0.85
N VAL A 40 13.98 13.05 -0.90
CA VAL A 40 12.96 13.07 0.15
C VAL A 40 12.35 11.68 0.28
N ASP A 41 12.04 11.28 1.50
CA ASP A 41 11.37 10.00 1.74
C ASP A 41 9.97 10.02 1.11
N TRP A 42 9.67 9.08 0.22
CA TRP A 42 8.40 9.05 -0.51
C TRP A 42 7.15 9.08 0.39
N PRO A 43 7.08 8.34 1.53
CA PRO A 43 6.02 8.48 2.52
C PRO A 43 5.81 9.90 3.05
N MET A 44 6.83 10.77 3.04
CA MET A 44 6.72 12.17 3.44
C MET A 44 6.38 13.10 2.28
N PHE A 45 6.50 12.64 1.04
CA PHE A 45 6.35 13.48 -0.15
C PHE A 45 5.08 13.21 -0.95
N PHE A 46 4.53 11.99 -0.95
CA PHE A 46 3.49 11.56 -1.91
C PHE A 46 2.22 12.43 -1.98
N GLY A 47 1.86 13.14 -0.90
CA GLY A 47 0.68 14.02 -0.91
C GLY A 47 0.90 15.28 -1.76
N ALA A 48 2.12 15.81 -1.79
CA ALA A 48 2.46 16.99 -2.59
C ALA A 48 2.20 16.80 -4.09
N PRO A 49 2.72 15.76 -4.78
CA PRO A 49 2.39 15.53 -6.19
C PRO A 49 0.93 15.13 -6.40
N THR A 50 0.27 14.50 -5.42
CA THR A 50 -1.16 14.13 -5.53
C THR A 50 -2.07 15.37 -5.54
N ILE A 51 -1.89 16.27 -4.58
CA ILE A 51 -2.68 17.51 -4.47
C ILE A 51 -2.22 18.52 -5.53
N GLY A 52 -0.92 18.58 -5.83
CA GLY A 52 -0.37 19.41 -6.91
C GLY A 52 -0.98 19.07 -8.27
N ALA A 53 -1.19 17.79 -8.58
CA ALA A 53 -1.89 17.39 -9.81
C ALA A 53 -3.33 17.92 -9.86
N ALA A 54 -4.06 17.89 -8.73
CA ALA A 54 -5.40 18.46 -8.65
C ALA A 54 -5.41 19.98 -8.83
N LEU A 55 -4.42 20.68 -8.25
CA LEU A 55 -4.27 22.13 -8.39
C LEU A 55 -4.00 22.57 -9.84
N LEU A 56 -3.24 21.78 -10.61
CA LEU A 56 -3.06 22.01 -12.05
C LEU A 56 -4.37 21.90 -12.84
N LEU A 57 -5.33 21.12 -12.32
CA LEU A 57 -6.65 20.91 -12.89
C LEU A 57 -7.72 21.83 -12.27
N ALA A 58 -7.35 22.76 -11.37
CA ALA A 58 -8.29 23.62 -10.65
C ALA A 58 -9.28 24.39 -11.54
N PRO A 59 -8.94 24.84 -12.77
CA PRO A 59 -9.94 25.47 -13.65
C PRO A 59 -11.12 24.57 -14.01
N TRP A 60 -10.95 23.24 -13.96
CA TRP A 60 -11.96 22.24 -14.32
C TRP A 60 -12.59 21.54 -13.10
N LEU A 61 -12.03 21.72 -11.90
CA LEU A 61 -12.43 21.03 -10.69
C LEU A 61 -12.87 22.02 -9.62
N LYS A 62 -14.01 21.76 -8.97
CA LYS A 62 -14.45 22.52 -7.79
C LYS A 62 -14.01 21.92 -6.47
N ARG A 63 -13.86 20.60 -6.44
CA ARG A 63 -13.49 19.85 -5.24
C ARG A 63 -12.65 18.64 -5.60
N PHE A 64 -11.58 18.43 -4.84
CA PHE A 64 -10.74 17.25 -4.94
C PHE A 64 -10.73 16.48 -3.62
N TYR A 65 -11.17 15.22 -3.67
CA TYR A 65 -11.18 14.33 -2.51
C TYR A 65 -9.88 13.54 -2.42
N VAL A 66 -9.08 13.81 -1.40
CA VAL A 66 -7.90 13.00 -1.08
C VAL A 66 -8.36 11.75 -0.32
N PRO A 67 -8.24 10.54 -0.89
CA PRO A 67 -8.68 9.33 -0.20
C PRO A 67 -7.75 9.02 0.97
N SER A 68 -8.31 8.96 2.17
CA SER A 68 -7.54 8.66 3.39
C SER A 68 -6.83 7.31 3.31
N GLY A 69 -5.52 7.34 3.55
CA GLY A 69 -4.63 6.18 3.45
C GLY A 69 -4.41 5.46 4.78
N THR A 70 -3.22 5.63 5.35
CA THR A 70 -2.78 4.95 6.60
C THR A 70 -3.24 5.62 7.88
N GLN A 71 -3.57 6.91 7.82
CA GLN A 71 -4.02 7.68 8.97
C GLN A 71 -5.54 7.62 9.12
N SER A 72 -5.98 7.89 10.34
CA SER A 72 -7.38 8.12 10.72
C SER A 72 -7.38 9.22 11.79
N TYR A 73 -8.52 9.85 12.08
CA TYR A 73 -8.61 10.82 13.17
C TYR A 73 -8.17 10.26 14.54
N ARG A 74 -8.26 8.93 14.72
CA ARG A 74 -7.80 8.23 15.93
C ARG A 74 -6.31 7.88 15.95
N SER A 75 -5.59 8.15 14.85
CA SER A 75 -4.21 7.70 14.67
C SER A 75 -3.49 8.56 13.65
N LEU A 76 -3.13 9.78 14.05
CA LEU A 76 -2.30 10.69 13.30
C LEU A 76 -0.81 10.43 13.60
N PHE A 77 0.03 10.57 12.58
CA PHE A 77 1.49 10.47 12.66
C PHE A 77 2.11 11.18 11.45
N PRO A 78 3.32 11.74 11.55
CA PRO A 78 3.93 12.48 10.43
C PRO A 78 3.98 11.64 9.14
N ILE A 79 3.36 12.16 8.08
CA ILE A 79 3.29 11.55 6.76
C ILE A 79 2.90 12.64 5.73
N GLY A 80 3.24 12.44 4.45
CA GLY A 80 3.11 13.45 3.40
C GLY A 80 1.70 13.85 2.96
N SER A 81 0.64 13.26 3.53
CA SER A 81 -0.75 13.68 3.36
C SER A 81 -1.52 13.33 4.62
N SER A 82 -2.26 14.27 5.17
CA SER A 82 -2.91 14.13 6.46
C SER A 82 -4.23 14.88 6.52
N PRO A 83 -5.26 14.33 7.20
CA PRO A 83 -6.56 15.00 7.35
C PRO A 83 -6.47 16.38 8.01
N VAL A 84 -5.40 16.65 8.76
CA VAL A 84 -5.18 17.95 9.42
C VAL A 84 -4.48 18.99 8.54
N ILE A 85 -3.85 18.62 7.42
CA ILE A 85 -3.11 19.57 6.57
C ILE A 85 -3.64 19.66 5.15
N ASP A 86 -4.20 18.58 4.60
CA ASP A 86 -4.51 18.53 3.17
C ASP A 86 -5.53 19.61 2.77
N HIS A 87 -6.49 19.92 3.65
CA HIS A 87 -7.49 20.96 3.43
C HIS A 87 -6.91 22.38 3.37
N LEU A 88 -5.75 22.62 4.00
CA LEU A 88 -5.07 23.93 3.99
C LEU A 88 -4.44 24.25 2.62
N LEU A 89 -4.40 23.27 1.71
CA LEU A 89 -3.91 23.43 0.34
C LEU A 89 -5.04 23.79 -0.65
N SER A 90 -6.24 24.12 -0.13
CA SER A 90 -7.33 24.66 -0.93
C SER A 90 -7.01 26.05 -1.46
N THR A 91 -7.58 26.39 -2.61
CA THR A 91 -7.54 27.74 -3.20
C THR A 91 -8.95 28.31 -3.30
N GLU A 92 -9.09 29.55 -3.75
CA GLU A 92 -10.38 30.17 -4.03
C GLU A 92 -11.21 29.43 -5.08
N ASN A 93 -10.56 28.63 -5.93
CA ASN A 93 -11.20 27.92 -7.04
C ASN A 93 -11.34 26.41 -6.83
N LEU A 94 -10.56 25.81 -5.92
CA LEU A 94 -10.52 24.37 -5.67
C LEU A 94 -10.49 24.06 -4.17
N GLU A 95 -11.50 23.33 -3.70
CA GLU A 95 -11.56 22.80 -2.34
C GLU A 95 -10.86 21.44 -2.24
N ILE A 96 -9.90 21.30 -1.32
CA ILE A 96 -9.25 20.02 -1.02
C ILE A 96 -9.92 19.40 0.22
N VAL A 97 -10.47 18.19 0.07
CA VAL A 97 -11.18 17.48 1.14
C VAL A 97 -10.50 16.15 1.42
N HIS A 98 -10.01 15.94 2.63
CA HIS A 98 -9.46 14.65 3.03
C HIS A 98 -10.56 13.67 3.46
N GLN A 99 -10.91 12.73 2.58
CA GLN A 99 -12.11 11.91 2.75
C GLN A 99 -11.84 10.53 3.37
N GLY A 100 -12.69 10.15 4.31
CA GLY A 100 -12.75 8.79 4.87
C GLY A 100 -11.83 8.52 6.06
N ALA A 101 -11.21 9.55 6.65
CA ALA A 101 -10.32 9.40 7.81
C ALA A 101 -11.06 8.98 9.11
N TYR A 102 -12.40 9.00 9.10
CA TYR A 102 -13.25 8.47 10.16
C TYR A 102 -13.46 6.95 10.08
N ILE A 103 -13.13 6.31 8.95
CA ILE A 103 -13.25 4.85 8.75
C ILE A 103 -11.86 4.22 8.81
N ASN A 104 -11.72 3.15 9.61
CA ASN A 104 -10.45 2.41 9.64
C ASN A 104 -10.25 1.57 8.37
N ARG A 105 -9.01 1.15 8.12
CA ARG A 105 -8.65 0.43 6.90
C ARG A 105 -9.42 -0.88 6.72
N ASN A 106 -9.60 -1.65 7.79
CA ASN A 106 -10.22 -2.98 7.69
C ASN A 106 -11.71 -2.82 7.34
N ASP A 107 -12.38 -1.83 7.92
CA ASP A 107 -13.79 -1.54 7.61
C ASP A 107 -13.96 -1.03 6.18
N LYS A 108 -12.98 -0.29 5.63
CA LYS A 108 -12.98 0.03 4.18
C LYS A 108 -12.94 -1.22 3.32
N ILE A 109 -12.15 -2.23 3.68
CA ILE A 109 -12.16 -3.51 2.94
C ILE A 109 -13.53 -4.19 3.07
N THR A 110 -14.13 -4.20 4.26
CA THR A 110 -15.51 -4.71 4.44
C THR A 110 -16.52 -3.99 3.56
N THR A 111 -16.39 -2.67 3.37
CA THR A 111 -17.24 -1.93 2.43
C THR A 111 -17.00 -2.37 0.99
N LEU A 112 -15.73 -2.51 0.57
CA LEU A 112 -15.38 -2.95 -0.78
C LEU A 112 -15.93 -4.35 -1.10
N THR A 113 -15.87 -5.29 -0.16
CA THR A 113 -16.37 -6.67 -0.38
C THR A 113 -17.87 -6.72 -0.64
N ASN A 114 -18.61 -5.69 -0.21
CA ASN A 114 -20.04 -5.53 -0.45
C ASN A 114 -20.36 -4.64 -1.67
N TRP A 115 -19.35 -4.28 -2.47
CA TRP A 115 -19.50 -3.44 -3.65
C TRP A 115 -19.03 -4.19 -4.91
N PRO A 116 -19.94 -4.87 -5.62
CA PRO A 116 -19.60 -5.74 -6.75
C PRO A 116 -18.79 -5.06 -7.86
N VAL A 117 -18.98 -3.74 -8.06
CA VAL A 117 -18.22 -2.98 -9.06
C VAL A 117 -16.70 -3.03 -8.82
N THR A 118 -16.28 -3.29 -7.59
CA THR A 118 -14.86 -3.34 -7.19
C THR A 118 -14.22 -4.70 -7.44
N TYR A 119 -15.02 -5.73 -7.75
CA TYR A 119 -14.55 -7.10 -7.89
C TYR A 119 -13.57 -7.19 -9.04
N HIS A 120 -12.44 -7.89 -8.80
CA HIS A 120 -11.29 -7.96 -9.72
C HIS A 120 -10.61 -6.62 -10.07
N LYS A 121 -11.03 -5.49 -9.49
CA LYS A 121 -10.49 -4.14 -9.77
C LYS A 121 -9.64 -3.57 -8.62
N LEU A 122 -9.57 -4.26 -7.48
CA LEU A 122 -8.85 -3.80 -6.28
C LEU A 122 -7.33 -3.99 -6.40
N ARG A 123 -6.60 -2.91 -6.71
CA ARG A 123 -5.13 -2.89 -6.70
C ARG A 123 -4.60 -2.23 -5.42
N VAL A 124 -3.86 -2.99 -4.60
CA VAL A 124 -3.19 -2.48 -3.38
C VAL A 124 -1.67 -2.58 -3.45
N CYS A 125 -1.16 -3.34 -4.42
CA CYS A 125 0.25 -3.57 -4.63
C CYS A 125 0.99 -2.24 -4.90
N SER A 126 2.18 -2.11 -4.35
CA SER A 126 3.11 -1.02 -4.67
C SER A 126 4.52 -1.54 -4.90
N ASP A 127 4.63 -2.80 -5.32
CA ASP A 127 5.87 -3.43 -5.73
C ASP A 127 6.03 -3.19 -7.22
N LYS A 128 6.91 -2.26 -7.59
CA LYS A 128 7.10 -1.84 -8.97
C LYS A 128 7.65 -2.94 -9.88
N ILE A 129 8.36 -3.92 -9.31
CA ILE A 129 8.99 -5.00 -10.06
C ILE A 129 7.92 -6.01 -10.48
N HIS A 130 6.99 -6.31 -9.57
CA HIS A 130 6.01 -7.39 -9.75
C HIS A 130 4.61 -6.91 -10.14
N MET A 131 4.32 -5.61 -10.08
CA MET A 131 3.01 -5.08 -10.47
C MET A 131 2.82 -5.09 -11.99
N ARG A 132 1.65 -5.55 -12.45
CA ARG A 132 1.22 -5.55 -13.85
C ARG A 132 -0.24 -5.16 -13.93
N GLY A 133 -0.56 -3.99 -14.49
CA GLY A 133 -1.94 -3.52 -14.57
C GLY A 133 -2.61 -3.45 -13.19
N LEU A 134 -3.64 -4.28 -13.00
CA LEU A 134 -4.40 -4.41 -11.74
C LEU A 134 -3.98 -5.60 -10.86
N ASP A 135 -2.97 -6.36 -11.27
CA ASP A 135 -2.49 -7.53 -10.53
C ASP A 135 -1.78 -7.15 -9.24
N ASN A 136 -1.97 -7.98 -8.22
CA ASN A 136 -1.31 -7.86 -6.93
C ASN A 136 -0.24 -8.94 -6.77
N CYS A 137 0.97 -8.55 -6.33
CA CYS A 137 2.10 -9.49 -6.22
C CYS A 137 1.91 -10.58 -5.15
N CYS A 138 0.94 -10.41 -4.24
CA CYS A 138 0.63 -11.38 -3.17
C CYS A 138 1.82 -11.70 -2.22
N ALA A 139 2.87 -10.88 -2.23
CA ALA A 139 4.08 -11.06 -1.41
C ALA A 139 4.43 -9.80 -0.60
N CYS A 140 4.03 -8.61 -1.05
CA CYS A 140 4.31 -7.39 -0.30
C CYS A 140 3.39 -7.24 0.92
N HIS A 141 3.83 -6.46 1.92
CA HIS A 141 3.09 -6.23 3.17
C HIS A 141 1.67 -5.67 2.96
N LYS A 142 1.43 -4.93 1.86
CA LYS A 142 0.10 -4.41 1.51
C LYS A 142 -0.80 -5.54 1.02
N CYS A 143 -0.30 -6.38 0.10
CA CYS A 143 -1.02 -7.52 -0.42
C CYS A 143 -1.39 -8.51 0.68
N HIS A 144 -0.43 -8.95 1.52
CA HIS A 144 -0.72 -9.88 2.61
C HIS A 144 -1.81 -9.36 3.55
N ARG A 145 -1.72 -8.10 4.00
CA ARG A 145 -2.72 -7.52 4.89
C ARG A 145 -4.12 -7.52 4.26
N THR A 146 -4.22 -7.18 2.98
CA THR A 146 -5.50 -7.18 2.26
C THR A 146 -6.01 -8.60 2.05
N MET A 147 -5.16 -9.54 1.63
CA MET A 147 -5.53 -10.94 1.43
C MET A 147 -6.04 -11.60 2.71
N VAL A 148 -5.38 -11.38 3.85
CA VAL A 148 -5.84 -11.87 5.15
C VAL A 148 -7.22 -11.32 5.50
N MET A 149 -7.48 -10.03 5.20
CA MET A 149 -8.81 -9.44 5.41
C MET A 149 -9.86 -10.03 4.45
N LEU A 150 -9.51 -10.25 3.17
CA LEU A 150 -10.41 -10.87 2.20
C LEU A 150 -10.74 -12.32 2.56
N GLU A 151 -9.77 -13.08 3.07
CA GLU A 151 -9.98 -14.45 3.57
C GLU A 151 -10.87 -14.45 4.82
N LEU A 152 -10.64 -13.51 5.74
CA LEU A 152 -11.46 -13.36 6.94
C LEU A 152 -12.94 -13.07 6.61
N LEU A 153 -13.18 -12.33 5.52
CA LEU A 153 -14.51 -11.96 5.02
C LEU A 153 -15.08 -12.97 4.00
N ASP A 154 -14.41 -14.10 3.76
CA ASP A 154 -14.79 -15.08 2.74
C ASP A 154 -14.96 -14.50 1.31
N ALA A 155 -14.30 -13.39 1.03
CA ALA A 155 -14.47 -12.60 -0.21
C ALA A 155 -13.38 -12.86 -1.26
N THR A 156 -12.43 -13.77 -1.00
CA THR A 156 -11.28 -14.02 -1.92
C THR A 156 -11.70 -14.37 -3.35
N ALA A 157 -12.82 -15.08 -3.54
CA ALA A 157 -13.34 -15.45 -4.85
C ALA A 157 -13.71 -14.23 -5.72
N ASN A 158 -14.08 -13.12 -5.10
CA ASN A 158 -14.46 -11.87 -5.77
C ASN A 158 -13.25 -11.05 -6.25
N TYR A 159 -12.03 -11.42 -5.84
CA TYR A 159 -10.81 -10.67 -6.14
C TYR A 159 -9.71 -11.55 -6.74
N LYS A 160 -9.98 -12.16 -7.90
CA LYS A 160 -9.05 -12.95 -8.72
C LYS A 160 -7.74 -12.23 -9.13
N ASN A 161 -7.68 -10.90 -9.06
CA ASN A 161 -6.44 -10.14 -9.26
C ASN A 161 -5.47 -10.26 -8.06
N PHE A 162 -5.80 -11.10 -7.08
CA PHE A 162 -4.86 -11.75 -6.17
C PHE A 162 -4.67 -13.21 -6.60
N ALA A 163 -3.55 -13.49 -7.27
CA ALA A 163 -3.33 -14.76 -7.98
C ALA A 163 -3.17 -16.00 -7.09
N LYS A 164 -3.07 -15.84 -5.76
CA LYS A 164 -2.94 -16.96 -4.81
C LYS A 164 -3.71 -16.70 -3.52
N LYS A 165 -3.99 -17.78 -2.78
CA LYS A 165 -4.49 -17.72 -1.41
C LYS A 165 -3.33 -17.67 -0.42
N THR A 166 -3.60 -17.18 0.79
CA THR A 166 -2.66 -17.18 1.90
C THR A 166 -2.47 -18.60 2.45
N GLY A 167 -1.21 -19.02 2.58
CA GLY A 167 -0.82 -20.26 3.28
C GLY A 167 0.18 -20.00 4.41
N PRO A 168 0.58 -21.03 5.18
CA PRO A 168 1.57 -20.89 6.27
C PRO A 168 2.85 -20.15 5.87
N GLY A 169 3.43 -20.49 4.73
CA GLY A 169 4.64 -19.85 4.21
C GLY A 169 4.48 -18.34 3.95
N ASP A 170 3.26 -17.90 3.61
CA ASP A 170 2.94 -16.49 3.40
C ASP A 170 2.98 -15.69 4.70
N TYR A 171 2.54 -16.26 5.82
CA TYR A 171 2.63 -15.61 7.13
C TYR A 171 4.07 -15.53 7.63
N LEU A 172 4.87 -16.57 7.38
CA LEU A 172 6.32 -16.55 7.66
C LEU A 172 7.01 -15.46 6.83
N HIS A 173 6.73 -15.41 5.52
CA HIS A 173 7.23 -14.37 4.62
C HIS A 173 6.80 -12.98 5.11
N TRP A 174 5.53 -12.81 5.48
CA TRP A 174 4.99 -11.54 5.97
C TRP A 174 5.75 -11.05 7.21
N GLY A 175 5.99 -11.92 8.20
CA GLY A 175 6.74 -11.57 9.42
C GLY A 175 8.24 -11.31 9.20
N LEU A 176 8.89 -12.13 8.39
CA LEU A 176 10.35 -12.13 8.22
C LEU A 176 10.86 -11.26 7.08
N LEU A 177 10.15 -11.18 5.96
CA LEU A 177 10.69 -10.65 4.70
C LEU A 177 9.98 -9.37 4.24
N THR A 178 8.88 -8.98 4.88
CA THR A 178 8.17 -7.74 4.54
C THR A 178 8.27 -6.66 5.63
N ASN A 179 7.73 -5.48 5.32
CA ASN A 179 7.52 -4.42 6.30
C ASN A 179 6.17 -4.58 7.02
N LEU A 180 6.00 -5.70 7.74
CA LEU A 180 4.83 -5.94 8.58
C LEU A 180 4.75 -4.86 9.66
N ARG A 181 3.63 -4.11 9.65
CA ARG A 181 3.31 -3.12 10.68
C ARG A 181 2.48 -3.79 11.78
N ILE A 182 3.10 -3.96 12.95
CA ILE A 182 2.55 -4.72 14.09
C ILE A 182 1.14 -4.25 14.46
N LYS A 183 0.89 -2.93 14.52
CA LYS A 183 -0.44 -2.37 14.80
C LYS A 183 -1.56 -2.97 13.94
N TYR A 184 -1.35 -3.07 12.63
CA TYR A 184 -2.36 -3.62 11.72
C TYR A 184 -2.49 -5.14 11.85
N ALA A 185 -1.39 -5.84 12.09
CA ALA A 185 -1.41 -7.29 12.29
C ALA A 185 -2.13 -7.66 13.60
N VAL A 186 -1.94 -6.89 14.68
CA VAL A 186 -2.66 -7.08 15.95
C VAL A 186 -4.16 -6.90 15.76
N GLU A 187 -4.59 -5.88 15.00
CA GLU A 187 -6.00 -5.67 14.72
C GLU A 187 -6.60 -6.82 13.89
N LEU A 188 -5.90 -7.29 12.86
CA LEU A 188 -6.32 -8.46 12.07
C LEU A 188 -6.39 -9.73 12.92
N ARG A 189 -5.41 -9.97 13.79
CA ARG A 189 -5.42 -11.12 14.72
C ARG A 189 -6.62 -11.09 15.62
N TYR A 190 -6.94 -9.92 16.19
CA TYR A 190 -8.11 -9.73 17.05
C TYR A 190 -9.41 -10.01 16.30
N ARG A 191 -9.56 -9.49 15.06
CA ARG A 191 -10.74 -9.75 14.22
C ARG A 191 -10.86 -11.23 13.86
N ALA A 192 -9.77 -11.89 13.47
CA ALA A 192 -9.75 -13.33 13.20
C ALA A 192 -10.17 -14.16 14.43
N PHE A 193 -9.68 -13.78 15.62
CA PHE A 193 -10.05 -14.44 16.87
C PHE A 193 -11.54 -14.28 17.16
N LYS A 194 -12.07 -13.05 17.04
CA LYS A 194 -13.50 -12.76 17.24
C LYS A 194 -14.41 -13.47 16.25
N ALA A 195 -13.92 -13.77 15.04
CA ALA A 195 -14.62 -14.52 14.01
C ALA A 195 -14.46 -16.04 14.12
N GLY A 196 -13.80 -16.56 15.17
CA GLY A 196 -13.58 -18.00 15.36
C GLY A 196 -12.55 -18.64 14.40
N ARG A 197 -11.79 -17.83 13.64
CA ARG A 197 -10.80 -18.31 12.66
C ARG A 197 -9.46 -18.61 13.35
N LEU A 198 -9.44 -19.62 14.22
CA LEU A 198 -8.28 -19.91 15.10
C LEU A 198 -6.97 -20.17 14.34
N GLY A 199 -7.02 -20.89 13.21
CA GLY A 199 -5.82 -21.13 12.39
C GLY A 199 -5.23 -19.82 11.85
N MET A 200 -6.07 -18.92 11.37
CA MET A 200 -5.66 -17.58 10.93
C MET A 200 -5.12 -16.75 12.09
N THR A 201 -5.78 -16.77 13.26
CA THR A 201 -5.31 -16.09 14.47
C THR A 201 -3.90 -16.54 14.86
N PHE A 202 -3.66 -17.86 14.84
CA PHE A 202 -2.35 -18.45 15.14
C PHE A 202 -1.28 -17.96 14.16
N TRP A 203 -1.52 -18.07 12.85
CA TRP A 203 -0.52 -17.68 11.86
C TRP A 203 -0.24 -16.17 11.84
N ILE A 204 -1.24 -15.32 12.11
CA ILE A 204 -1.01 -13.89 12.31
C ILE A 204 -0.13 -13.65 13.56
N GLN A 205 -0.37 -14.38 14.65
CA GLN A 205 0.47 -14.28 15.85
C GLN A 205 1.92 -14.70 15.56
N VAL A 206 2.12 -15.78 14.81
CA VAL A 206 3.46 -16.21 14.35
C VAL A 206 4.14 -15.10 13.56
N ALA A 207 3.45 -14.49 12.59
CA ALA A 207 4.00 -13.38 11.80
C ALA A 207 4.40 -12.17 12.67
N ILE A 208 3.60 -11.83 13.70
CA ILE A 208 3.92 -10.77 14.67
C ILE A 208 5.18 -11.12 15.47
N VAL A 209 5.27 -12.32 16.02
CA VAL A 209 6.42 -12.77 16.81
C VAL A 209 7.69 -12.75 15.95
N LEU A 210 7.64 -13.30 14.73
CA LEU A 210 8.76 -13.28 13.80
C LEU A 210 9.21 -11.85 13.48
N ARG A 211 8.27 -10.91 13.32
CA ARG A 211 8.60 -9.50 13.10
C ARG A 211 9.31 -8.88 14.30
N VAL A 212 8.85 -9.16 15.52
CA VAL A 212 9.47 -8.66 16.76
C VAL A 212 10.88 -9.24 16.91
N VAL A 213 11.03 -10.56 16.81
CA VAL A 213 12.32 -11.27 16.89
C VAL A 213 13.30 -10.73 15.85
N LYS A 214 12.87 -10.58 14.58
CA LYS A 214 13.69 -9.97 13.53
C LYS A 214 14.15 -8.56 13.92
N SER A 215 13.23 -7.71 14.40
CA SER A 215 13.56 -6.33 14.77
C SER A 215 14.61 -6.30 15.89
N THR A 216 14.42 -7.11 16.93
CA THR A 216 15.35 -7.21 18.06
C THR A 216 16.73 -7.73 17.62
N ILE A 217 16.78 -8.77 16.78
CA ILE A 217 18.04 -9.29 16.24
C ILE A 217 18.76 -8.22 15.41
N VAL A 218 18.05 -7.52 14.53
CA VAL A 218 18.62 -6.45 13.69
C VAL A 218 19.15 -5.31 14.54
N GLU A 219 18.45 -4.92 15.60
CA GLU A 219 18.91 -3.89 16.55
C GLU A 219 20.13 -4.34 17.34
N LEU A 220 20.17 -5.60 17.79
CA LEU A 220 21.32 -6.17 18.49
C LEU A 220 22.56 -6.20 17.59
N ILE A 221 22.42 -6.68 16.35
CA ILE A 221 23.50 -6.69 15.36
C ILE A 221 24.02 -5.28 15.11
N LYS A 222 23.14 -4.28 15.00
CA LYS A 222 23.53 -2.86 14.83
C LYS A 222 24.29 -2.28 16.02
N LYS A 223 24.07 -2.80 17.23
CA LYS A 223 24.80 -2.37 18.44
C LYS A 223 26.18 -3.03 18.54
N ILE A 224 26.32 -4.26 18.04
CA ILE A 224 27.57 -5.04 18.10
C ILE A 224 28.53 -4.66 16.98
N LEU A 225 28.03 -4.43 15.76
CA LEU A 225 28.87 -4.17 14.59
C LEU A 225 29.27 -2.70 14.48
N THR A 226 30.52 -2.45 14.09
CA THR A 226 30.98 -1.10 13.74
C THR A 226 30.27 -0.58 12.49
N ARG A 227 30.27 0.75 12.28
CA ARG A 227 29.69 1.37 11.07
C ARG A 227 30.25 0.78 9.78
N GLU A 228 31.54 0.45 9.77
CA GLU A 228 32.21 -0.14 8.61
C GLU A 228 31.76 -1.59 8.35
N GLN A 229 31.64 -2.41 9.40
CA GLN A 229 31.11 -3.77 9.30
C GLN A 229 29.65 -3.77 8.83
N LEU A 230 28.83 -2.86 9.37
CA LEU A 230 27.44 -2.66 8.92
C LEU A 230 27.37 -2.23 7.46
N TYR A 231 28.27 -1.37 6.99
CA TYR A 231 28.33 -0.97 5.59
C TYR A 231 28.73 -2.14 4.67
N LYS A 232 29.74 -2.92 5.05
CA LYS A 232 30.14 -4.15 4.34
C LYS A 232 29.00 -5.16 4.27
N LEU A 233 28.31 -5.41 5.40
CA LEU A 233 27.15 -6.28 5.46
C LEU A 233 25.99 -5.76 4.60
N LYS A 234 25.69 -4.45 4.67
CA LYS A 234 24.69 -3.82 3.81
C LYS A 234 25.03 -3.97 2.34
N ARG A 235 26.29 -3.86 1.92
CA ARG A 235 26.69 -4.10 0.52
C ARG A 235 26.53 -5.56 0.07
N ILE A 236 26.67 -6.52 0.97
CA ILE A 236 26.46 -7.95 0.67
C ILE A 236 24.96 -8.25 0.52
N VAL A 237 24.14 -7.68 1.42
CA VAL A 237 22.68 -7.91 1.46
C VAL A 237 21.93 -7.05 0.43
N TYR A 238 22.37 -5.81 0.23
CA TYR A 238 21.79 -4.84 -0.70
C TYR A 238 22.72 -4.71 -1.91
N ARG A 239 22.38 -5.41 -2.99
CA ARG A 239 22.97 -5.13 -4.31
C ARG A 239 22.17 -3.97 -4.93
N PRO A 240 22.77 -2.79 -5.14
CA PRO A 240 22.05 -1.70 -5.79
C PRO A 240 21.59 -2.14 -7.20
N GLU A 241 20.40 -1.70 -7.59
CA GLU A 241 19.74 -2.02 -8.88
C GLU A 241 20.60 -1.64 -10.09
N SER A 242 21.64 -0.81 -9.91
CA SER A 242 22.63 -0.44 -10.92
C SER A 242 23.52 -1.59 -11.41
N ASN A 243 23.40 -2.80 -10.86
CA ASN A 243 24.12 -4.00 -11.33
C ASN A 243 23.28 -4.94 -12.21
N HIS A 244 22.07 -4.55 -12.61
CA HIS A 244 21.48 -5.08 -13.85
C HIS A 244 22.23 -4.47 -15.05
N LYS A 245 23.48 -4.91 -15.24
CA LYS A 245 24.10 -4.86 -16.56
C LYS A 245 23.16 -5.58 -17.52
N GLY A 246 22.95 -4.97 -18.68
CA GLY A 246 22.09 -5.48 -19.74
C GLY A 246 22.24 -7.00 -19.90
N VAL A 247 21.10 -7.66 -19.90
CA VAL A 247 20.98 -8.91 -20.64
C VAL A 247 21.03 -8.46 -22.10
N GLU A 248 22.18 -8.68 -22.73
CA GLU A 248 22.31 -8.77 -24.18
C GLU A 248 21.32 -9.82 -24.73
#